data_AF-A0A520HV30-F1
#
_entry.id   AF-A0A520HV30-F1
#
_cell.length_a   1.000
_cell.length_b   1.000
_cell.length_c   1.000
_cell.angle_alpha   90.00
_cell.angle_beta   90.00
_cell.angle_gamma   90.00
#
_symmetry.space_group_name_H-M   'P 1'
#
loop_
_entity.id
_entity.type
_entity.pdbx_description
1 polymer ?
#
loop_
_entity_poly.entity_id
_entity_poly.type
_entity_poly.pdbx_seq_one_letter_code
_entity_poly.pdbx_strand_id
1 'polypeptide(L)'
;LWPGDILHTYAVAAMLAFWFRRWPPRKLIELGLVAAAVQFAVAGVFGIYEPLQTRAQVTTLTAKRDAGTVLSQSEAAVLARASQFAARQAAAVRQHQMRVAAEDRARSGSSNDWVKAQIGKSVDRLGIDELFSIWEAAFTMLLGAALFKLRILQGQRPRAFLAWMTLAAYAFAVPLRVLGAYEATRFTSDPQFSWATDELARLGMTLGHVGLIHLLLGTALGARLLKPFVAAGRTALTIYVLQSILLLWVLFPPFGFALYGKLSWMPMMLVSAGVDLALLGLAMLWVRRFQIAPVEWAWRSAVAGQRLPFRRAVLML
;
A
#
# COMPACT_ATOMS: atom_id res chain seq x y z
N LEU A 1 8.76 14.16 4.52
CA LEU A 1 8.03 13.53 5.64
C LEU A 1 8.75 12.25 6.04
N TRP A 2 8.87 11.27 5.13
CA TRP A 2 9.75 10.11 5.26
C TRP A 2 9.81 9.30 3.95
N PRO A 3 10.66 8.26 3.85
CA PRO A 3 10.85 7.49 2.62
C PRO A 3 9.65 6.71 2.07
N GLY A 4 8.68 6.33 2.90
CA GLY A 4 7.45 5.66 2.45
C GLY A 4 6.24 6.58 2.45
N ASP A 5 6.47 7.89 2.41
CA ASP A 5 5.41 8.87 2.21
C ASP A 5 4.71 8.64 0.85
N ILE A 6 3.39 8.63 0.83
CA ILE A 6 2.60 8.37 -0.39
C ILE A 6 2.14 9.66 -1.08
N LEU A 7 2.35 10.84 -0.48
CA LEU A 7 1.81 12.10 -1.00
C LEU A 7 2.46 12.48 -2.33
N HIS A 8 3.77 12.24 -2.46
CA HIS A 8 4.47 12.46 -3.74
C HIS A 8 3.88 11.59 -4.86
N THR A 9 3.85 10.27 -4.63
CA THR A 9 3.31 9.28 -5.57
C THR A 9 1.88 9.64 -5.96
N TYR A 10 1.04 9.97 -4.99
CA TYR A 10 -0.36 10.31 -5.23
C TYR A 10 -0.54 11.66 -5.91
N ALA A 11 0.33 12.65 -5.67
CA ALA A 11 0.30 13.92 -6.36
C ALA A 11 0.60 13.73 -7.86
N VAL A 12 1.65 12.98 -8.20
CA VAL A 12 2.00 12.70 -9.60
C VAL A 12 0.93 11.82 -10.26
N ALA A 13 0.47 10.77 -9.58
CA ALA A 13 -0.62 9.93 -10.07
C ALA A 13 -1.90 10.72 -10.31
N ALA A 14 -2.25 11.67 -9.43
CA ALA A 14 -3.41 12.53 -9.60
C ALA A 14 -3.26 13.49 -10.80
N MET A 15 -2.07 14.01 -11.07
CA MET A 15 -1.80 14.81 -12.28
C MET A 15 -2.06 13.99 -13.55
N LEU A 16 -1.64 12.72 -13.58
CA LEU A 16 -1.93 11.81 -14.69
C LEU A 16 -3.43 11.52 -14.79
N ALA A 17 -4.06 11.14 -13.67
CA ALA A 17 -5.48 10.81 -13.62
C ALA A 17 -6.39 11.99 -14.04
N PHE A 18 -5.96 13.23 -13.79
CA PHE A 18 -6.72 14.44 -14.13
C PHE A 18 -7.00 14.60 -15.63
N TRP A 19 -6.13 14.08 -16.50
CA TRP A 19 -6.35 14.08 -17.96
C TRP A 19 -7.59 13.27 -18.36
N PHE A 20 -7.95 12.26 -17.58
CA PHE A 20 -9.08 11.37 -17.83
C PHE A 20 -10.37 11.82 -17.12
N ARG A 21 -10.37 12.95 -16.39
CA ARG A 21 -11.51 13.38 -15.55
C ARG A 21 -12.83 13.51 -16.31
N ARG A 22 -12.79 13.82 -17.61
CA ARG A 22 -13.99 13.97 -18.47
C ARG A 22 -14.45 12.66 -19.12
N TRP A 23 -13.69 11.58 -19.00
CA TRP A 23 -14.04 10.31 -19.62
C TRP A 23 -15.26 9.66 -18.97
N PRO A 24 -16.08 8.92 -19.74
CA PRO A 24 -17.23 8.20 -19.19
C PRO A 24 -16.77 7.06 -18.26
N PRO A 25 -17.60 6.65 -17.28
CA PRO A 25 -17.22 5.65 -16.27
C PRO A 25 -16.74 4.34 -16.88
N ARG A 26 -17.36 3.91 -17.98
CA ARG A 26 -17.00 2.69 -18.70
C ARG A 26 -15.52 2.68 -19.13
N LYS A 27 -15.05 3.77 -19.76
CA LYS A 27 -13.65 3.86 -20.22
C LYS A 27 -12.65 3.90 -19.06
N LEU A 28 -13.04 4.53 -17.94
CA LEU A 28 -12.23 4.55 -16.73
C LEU A 28 -12.08 3.14 -16.11
N ILE A 29 -13.17 2.36 -16.12
CA ILE A 29 -13.16 0.96 -15.68
C ILE A 29 -12.31 0.11 -16.62
N GLU A 30 -12.53 0.20 -17.93
CA GLU A 30 -11.75 -0.55 -18.92
C GLU A 30 -10.26 -0.30 -18.75
N LEU A 31 -9.85 0.97 -18.62
CA LEU A 31 -8.44 1.32 -18.44
C LEU A 31 -7.86 0.77 -17.13
N GLY A 32 -8.61 0.87 -16.02
CA GLY A 32 -8.17 0.31 -14.74
C GLY A 32 -8.09 -1.22 -14.74
N LEU A 33 -9.04 -1.90 -15.39
CA LEU A 33 -9.04 -3.36 -15.52
C LEU A 33 -7.94 -3.85 -16.46
N VAL A 34 -7.62 -3.12 -17.53
CA VAL A 34 -6.47 -3.43 -18.40
C VAL A 34 -5.18 -3.33 -17.61
N ALA A 35 -4.99 -2.28 -16.81
CA ALA A 35 -3.80 -2.16 -15.95
C ALA A 35 -3.69 -3.33 -14.96
N ALA A 36 -4.80 -3.71 -14.30
CA ALA A 36 -4.84 -4.87 -13.41
C ALA A 36 -4.56 -6.19 -14.14
N ALA A 37 -5.05 -6.37 -15.37
CA ALA A 37 -4.81 -7.55 -16.18
C ALA A 37 -3.34 -7.66 -16.63
N VAL A 38 -2.71 -6.53 -17.00
CA VAL A 38 -1.28 -6.48 -17.32
C VAL A 38 -0.46 -6.85 -16.10
N GLN A 39 -0.79 -6.30 -14.93
CA GLN A 39 -0.11 -6.64 -13.69
C GLN A 39 -0.28 -8.12 -13.33
N PHE A 40 -1.49 -8.67 -13.45
CA PHE A 40 -1.75 -10.10 -13.27
C PHE A 40 -0.90 -10.96 -14.21
N ALA A 41 -0.82 -10.60 -15.51
CA ALA A 41 -0.05 -11.35 -16.49
C ALA A 41 1.45 -11.29 -16.20
N VAL A 42 2.00 -10.09 -15.95
CA VAL A 42 3.43 -9.90 -15.66
C VAL A 42 3.81 -10.59 -14.36
N ALA A 43 3.06 -10.36 -13.28
CA ALA A 43 3.33 -10.99 -11.99
C ALA A 43 3.09 -12.51 -12.03
N GLY A 44 2.16 -13.01 -12.84
CA GLY A 44 1.96 -14.44 -13.09
C GLY A 44 3.14 -15.08 -13.81
N VAL A 45 3.77 -14.39 -14.76
CA VAL A 45 4.97 -14.88 -15.43
C VAL A 45 6.11 -15.07 -14.43
N PHE A 46 6.40 -14.05 -13.62
CA PHE A 46 7.54 -14.08 -12.69
C PHE A 46 7.26 -14.84 -11.38
N GLY A 47 6.03 -14.83 -10.89
CA GLY A 47 5.65 -15.47 -9.63
C GLY A 47 5.26 -16.95 -9.75
N ILE A 48 4.78 -17.37 -10.93
CA ILE A 48 4.25 -18.73 -11.14
C ILE A 48 4.98 -19.43 -12.28
N TYR A 49 4.90 -18.89 -13.49
CA TYR A 49 5.32 -19.61 -14.70
C TYR A 49 6.83 -19.85 -14.75
N GLU A 50 7.65 -18.82 -14.62
CA GLU A 50 9.11 -18.93 -14.69
C GLU A 50 9.69 -19.81 -13.57
N PRO A 51 9.27 -19.68 -12.29
CA PRO A 51 9.71 -20.58 -11.23
C PRO A 51 9.34 -22.05 -11.48
N LEU A 52 8.11 -22.32 -11.94
CA LEU A 52 7.66 -23.69 -12.25
C LEU A 52 8.47 -24.30 -13.39
N GLN A 53 8.64 -23.56 -14.48
CA GLN A 53 9.40 -24.03 -15.65
C GLN A 53 10.86 -24.28 -15.30
N THR A 54 11.49 -23.33 -14.59
CA THR A 54 12.89 -23.46 -14.16
C THR A 54 13.09 -24.68 -13.28
N ARG A 55 12.21 -24.90 -12.30
CA ARG A 55 12.28 -26.07 -11.41
C ARG A 55 12.13 -27.39 -12.17
N ALA A 56 11.12 -27.50 -13.04
CA ALA A 56 10.88 -28.70 -13.83
C ALA A 56 12.07 -29.04 -14.75
N GLN A 57 12.64 -28.04 -15.41
CA GLN A 57 13.82 -28.21 -16.27
C GLN A 57 15.05 -28.62 -15.46
N VAL A 58 15.34 -27.94 -14.35
CA VAL A 58 16.49 -28.24 -13.50
C VAL A 58 16.39 -29.66 -12.96
N THR A 59 15.24 -30.07 -12.39
CA THR A 59 15.06 -31.43 -11.86
C THR A 59 15.28 -32.50 -12.94
N THR A 60 14.71 -32.31 -14.14
CA THR A 60 14.84 -33.26 -15.26
C THR A 60 16.29 -33.36 -15.74
N LEU A 61 16.97 -32.21 -15.92
CA LEU A 61 18.34 -32.17 -16.42
C LEU A 61 19.36 -32.66 -15.39
N THR A 62 19.12 -32.38 -14.10
CA THR A 62 19.91 -32.95 -13.01
C THR A 62 19.78 -34.46 -12.97
N ALA A 63 18.56 -35.01 -13.09
CA ALA A 63 18.36 -36.47 -13.15
C ALA A 63 19.07 -37.12 -14.37
N LYS A 64 19.01 -36.49 -15.56
CA LYS A 64 19.75 -36.96 -16.74
C LYS A 64 21.27 -37.00 -16.50
N ARG A 65 21.82 -35.93 -15.92
CA ARG A 65 23.24 -35.82 -15.58
C ARG A 65 23.65 -36.88 -14.57
N ASP A 66 22.85 -37.07 -13.53
CA ASP A 66 23.14 -38.01 -12.44
C ASP A 66 22.99 -39.46 -12.90
N ALA A 67 22.19 -39.73 -13.94
CA ALA A 67 22.13 -41.01 -14.65
C ALA A 67 23.28 -41.22 -15.65
N GLY A 68 24.28 -40.33 -15.69
CA GLY A 68 25.46 -40.44 -16.56
C GLY A 68 25.21 -40.08 -18.03
N THR A 69 24.05 -39.50 -18.37
CA THR A 69 23.76 -39.07 -19.74
C THR A 69 24.48 -37.76 -20.04
N VAL A 70 25.18 -37.70 -21.18
CA VAL A 70 25.86 -36.48 -21.62
C VAL A 70 24.81 -35.43 -22.01
N LEU A 71 24.81 -34.30 -21.31
CA LEU A 71 23.93 -33.18 -21.62
C LEU A 71 24.39 -32.45 -22.88
N SER A 72 23.44 -32.00 -23.69
CA SER A 72 23.75 -31.11 -24.81
C SER A 72 24.23 -29.74 -24.30
N GLN A 73 24.89 -28.96 -25.18
CA GLN A 73 25.36 -27.61 -24.81
C GLN A 73 24.22 -26.70 -24.32
N SER A 74 23.02 -26.81 -24.93
CA SER A 74 21.84 -26.03 -24.51
C SER A 74 21.30 -26.50 -23.16
N GLU A 75 21.32 -27.81 -22.88
CA GLU A 75 20.89 -28.36 -21.59
C GLU A 75 21.87 -27.97 -20.46
N ALA A 76 23.18 -28.04 -20.72
CA ALA A 76 24.20 -27.58 -19.79
C ALA A 76 24.07 -26.08 -19.50
N ALA A 77 23.72 -25.26 -20.49
CA ALA A 77 23.50 -23.83 -20.32
C ALA A 77 22.31 -23.52 -19.39
N VAL A 78 21.24 -24.32 -19.43
CA VAL A 78 20.09 -24.18 -18.52
C VAL A 78 20.51 -24.43 -17.07
N LEU A 79 21.25 -25.50 -16.80
CA LEU A 79 21.76 -25.79 -15.45
C LEU A 79 22.74 -24.72 -14.97
N ALA A 80 23.60 -24.20 -15.85
CA ALA A 80 24.51 -23.12 -15.54
C ALA A 80 23.77 -21.80 -15.20
N ARG A 81 22.70 -21.48 -15.94
CA ARG A 81 21.87 -20.30 -15.65
C ARG A 81 21.15 -20.44 -14.30
N ALA A 82 20.61 -21.62 -14.01
CA ALA A 82 19.97 -21.91 -12.72
C ALA A 82 20.96 -21.79 -11.55
N SER A 83 22.18 -22.33 -11.69
CA SER A 83 23.20 -22.22 -10.65
C SER A 83 23.68 -20.77 -10.44
N GLN A 84 23.83 -20.00 -11.52
CA GLN A 84 24.12 -18.56 -11.44
C GLN A 84 23.00 -17.80 -10.71
N PHE A 85 21.74 -18.10 -11.01
CA PHE A 85 20.60 -17.48 -10.34
C PHE A 85 20.57 -17.82 -8.84
N ALA A 86 20.82 -19.09 -8.48
CA ALA A 86 20.95 -19.50 -7.08
C ALA A 86 22.12 -18.78 -6.38
N ALA A 87 23.27 -18.62 -7.05
CA ALA A 87 24.41 -17.87 -6.52
C ALA A 87 24.07 -16.38 -6.32
N ARG A 88 23.34 -15.75 -7.25
CA ARG A 88 22.84 -14.38 -7.10
C ARG A 88 21.88 -14.24 -5.92
N GLN A 89 20.97 -15.19 -5.72
CA GLN A 89 20.08 -15.20 -4.56
C GLN A 89 20.87 -15.34 -3.26
N ALA A 90 21.83 -16.25 -3.18
CA ALA A 90 22.70 -16.40 -2.01
C ALA A 90 23.52 -15.11 -1.73
N ALA A 91 24.01 -14.45 -2.78
CA ALA A 91 24.65 -13.15 -2.66
C ALA A 91 23.67 -12.06 -2.17
N ALA A 92 22.43 -12.06 -2.65
CA ALA A 92 21.39 -11.13 -2.21
C ALA A 92 21.00 -11.33 -0.74
N VAL A 93 21.01 -12.57 -0.23
CA VAL A 93 20.84 -12.87 1.21
C VAL A 93 21.99 -12.30 2.04
N ARG A 94 23.24 -12.47 1.60
CA ARG A 94 24.40 -11.83 2.26
C ARG A 94 24.31 -10.30 2.24
N GLN A 95 23.91 -9.73 1.10
CA GLN A 95 23.64 -8.29 1.00
C GLN A 95 22.50 -7.84 1.90
N HIS A 96 21.46 -8.66 2.08
CA HIS A 96 20.37 -8.36 3.00
C HIS A 96 20.88 -8.23 4.44
N GLN A 97 21.75 -9.15 4.90
CA GLN A 97 22.36 -9.05 6.23
C GLN A 97 23.17 -7.76 6.41
N MET A 98 23.95 -7.35 5.40
CA MET A 98 24.66 -6.07 5.44
C MET A 98 23.71 -4.86 5.46
N ARG A 99 22.60 -4.91 4.71
CA ARG A 99 21.57 -3.86 4.72
C ARG A 99 20.88 -3.75 6.08
N VAL A 100 20.58 -4.88 6.73
CA VAL A 100 20.03 -4.90 8.09
C VAL A 100 21.00 -4.24 9.07
N ALA A 101 22.29 -4.62 9.04
CA ALA A 101 23.30 -4.00 9.92
C ALA A 101 23.46 -2.49 9.67
N ALA A 102 23.40 -2.05 8.41
CA ALA A 102 23.43 -0.63 8.06
C ALA A 102 22.17 0.11 8.54
N GLU A 103 21.00 -0.52 8.43
CA GLU A 103 19.73 0.02 8.92
C GLU A 103 19.70 0.12 10.44
N ASP A 104 20.22 -0.90 11.14
CA ASP A 104 20.36 -0.89 12.59
C ASP A 104 21.25 0.27 13.02
N ARG A 105 22.44 0.41 12.42
CA ARG A 105 23.34 1.53 12.68
C ARG A 105 22.66 2.87 12.42
N ALA A 106 21.91 3.00 11.33
CA ALA A 106 21.20 4.24 11.01
C ALA A 106 20.09 4.58 12.00
N ARG A 107 19.44 3.58 12.60
CA ARG A 107 18.29 3.77 13.49
C ARG A 107 18.64 3.80 14.97
N SER A 108 19.77 3.23 15.37
CA SER A 108 20.27 3.24 16.75
C SER A 108 21.53 4.08 16.95
N GLY A 109 22.12 4.61 15.87
CA GLY A 109 23.32 5.44 15.89
C GLY A 109 23.05 6.91 16.22
N SER A 110 23.84 7.81 15.64
CA SER A 110 23.70 9.24 15.88
C SER A 110 22.49 9.84 15.16
N SER A 111 22.02 11.00 15.61
CA SER A 111 21.00 11.79 14.89
C SER A 111 21.39 12.08 13.45
N ASN A 112 22.68 12.30 13.19
CA ASN A 112 23.20 12.54 11.84
C ASN A 112 23.10 11.29 10.96
N ASP A 113 23.40 10.11 11.50
CA ASP A 113 23.25 8.84 10.76
C ASP A 113 21.79 8.60 10.40
N TRP A 114 20.88 8.86 11.34
CA TRP A 114 19.45 8.75 11.10
C TRP A 114 18.97 9.72 10.01
N VAL A 115 19.36 11.00 10.07
CA VAL A 115 18.97 12.01 9.08
C VAL A 115 19.50 11.63 7.70
N LYS A 116 20.78 11.26 7.60
CA LYS A 116 21.38 10.79 6.34
C LYS A 116 20.63 9.59 5.77
N ALA A 117 20.26 8.62 6.61
CA ALA A 117 19.50 7.46 6.18
C ALA A 117 18.08 7.81 5.71
N GLN A 118 17.39 8.76 6.37
CA GLN A 118 16.08 9.23 5.90
C GLN A 118 16.17 9.96 4.56
N ILE A 119 17.21 10.76 4.35
CA ILE A 119 17.46 11.42 3.06
C ILE A 119 17.76 10.38 1.99
N GLY A 120 18.70 9.46 2.25
CA GLY A 120 19.09 8.41 1.31
C GLY A 120 17.88 7.59 0.84
N LYS A 121 17.10 7.07 1.78
CA LYS A 121 15.88 6.33 1.45
C LYS A 121 14.84 7.18 0.69
N SER A 122 14.76 8.49 0.94
CA SER A 122 13.86 9.39 0.20
C SER A 122 14.32 9.62 -1.24
N VAL A 123 15.63 9.60 -1.50
CA VAL A 123 16.24 9.67 -2.83
C VAL A 123 16.08 8.34 -3.56
N ASP A 124 16.36 7.21 -2.89
CA ASP A 124 16.20 5.86 -3.45
C ASP A 124 14.77 5.64 -3.96
N ARG A 125 13.78 6.19 -3.27
CA ARG A 125 12.39 6.17 -3.72
C ARG A 125 12.23 6.75 -5.13
N LEU A 126 12.95 7.81 -5.50
CA LEU A 126 12.81 8.44 -6.83
C LEU A 126 13.35 7.59 -7.99
N GLY A 127 13.74 6.34 -7.75
CA GLY A 127 14.11 5.36 -8.76
C GLY A 127 12.93 4.81 -9.58
N ILE A 128 13.22 3.76 -10.37
CA ILE A 128 12.25 3.17 -11.31
C ILE A 128 11.02 2.56 -10.61
N ASP A 129 11.17 2.12 -9.36
CA ASP A 129 10.09 1.52 -8.55
C ASP A 129 8.94 2.51 -8.26
N GLU A 130 9.24 3.82 -8.21
CA GLU A 130 8.23 4.85 -8.05
C GLU A 130 7.33 4.96 -9.29
N LEU A 131 7.85 4.68 -10.48
CA LEU A 131 7.02 4.70 -11.69
C LEU A 131 5.92 3.62 -11.64
N PHE A 132 6.23 2.45 -11.08
CA PHE A 132 5.24 1.40 -10.85
C PHE A 132 4.22 1.82 -9.79
N SER A 133 4.66 2.47 -8.72
CA SER A 133 3.78 2.98 -7.66
C SER A 133 2.85 4.08 -8.16
N ILE A 134 3.36 5.00 -8.98
CA ILE A 134 2.59 6.05 -9.65
C ILE A 134 1.59 5.44 -10.64
N TRP A 135 2.04 4.46 -11.43
CA TRP A 135 1.19 3.72 -12.35
C TRP A 135 0.02 3.10 -11.58
N GLU A 136 0.29 2.20 -10.64
CA GLU A 136 -0.71 1.52 -9.81
C GLU A 136 -1.70 2.50 -9.16
N ALA A 137 -1.18 3.57 -8.53
CA ALA A 137 -2.00 4.61 -7.90
C ALA A 137 -2.91 5.32 -8.91
N ALA A 138 -2.40 5.67 -10.10
CA ALA A 138 -3.16 6.38 -11.11
C ALA A 138 -4.36 5.53 -11.60
N PHE A 139 -4.15 4.26 -11.95
CA PHE A 139 -5.24 3.39 -12.43
C PHE A 139 -6.27 3.09 -11.32
N THR A 140 -5.81 2.94 -10.08
CA THR A 140 -6.70 2.81 -8.92
C THR A 140 -7.55 4.06 -8.70
N MET A 141 -6.95 5.26 -8.84
CA MET A 141 -7.70 6.52 -8.79
C MET A 141 -8.74 6.63 -9.91
N LEU A 142 -8.43 6.15 -11.13
CA LEU A 142 -9.38 6.13 -12.25
C LEU A 142 -10.55 5.19 -11.96
N LEU A 143 -10.31 4.01 -11.38
CA LEU A 143 -11.36 3.12 -10.90
C LEU A 143 -12.23 3.80 -9.84
N GLY A 144 -11.60 4.46 -8.85
CA GLY A 144 -12.31 5.25 -7.83
C GLY A 144 -13.19 6.35 -8.46
N ALA A 145 -12.67 7.09 -9.44
CA ALA A 145 -13.42 8.10 -10.17
C ALA A 145 -14.60 7.50 -10.95
N ALA A 146 -14.45 6.30 -11.52
CA ALA A 146 -15.54 5.59 -12.17
C ALA A 146 -16.63 5.19 -11.16
N LEU A 147 -16.26 4.60 -10.02
CA LEU A 147 -17.17 4.22 -8.95
C LEU A 147 -17.91 5.43 -8.37
N PHE A 148 -17.23 6.58 -8.27
CA PHE A 148 -17.86 7.85 -7.91
C PHE A 148 -18.91 8.26 -8.95
N LYS A 149 -18.58 8.25 -10.24
CA LYS A 149 -19.54 8.63 -11.29
C LYS A 149 -20.72 7.66 -11.38
N LEU A 150 -20.53 6.40 -11.03
CA LEU A 150 -21.58 5.38 -10.91
C LEU A 150 -22.41 5.49 -9.62
N ARG A 151 -22.12 6.48 -8.78
CA ARG A 151 -22.80 6.74 -7.50
C ARG A 151 -22.62 5.62 -6.46
N ILE A 152 -21.60 4.77 -6.63
CA ILE A 152 -21.27 3.68 -5.71
C ILE A 152 -20.56 4.23 -4.47
N LEU A 153 -19.56 5.09 -4.65
CA LEU A 153 -18.81 5.68 -3.54
C LEU A 153 -19.65 6.64 -2.68
N GLN A 154 -20.74 7.17 -3.23
CA GLN A 154 -21.69 8.03 -2.53
C GLN A 154 -22.84 7.24 -1.90
N GLY A 155 -22.90 5.92 -2.08
CA GLY A 155 -23.94 5.09 -1.48
C GLY A 155 -25.35 5.27 -2.04
N GLN A 156 -25.49 5.85 -3.24
CA GLN A 156 -26.81 6.16 -3.80
C GLN A 156 -27.39 4.99 -4.62
N ARG A 157 -26.71 3.84 -4.62
CA ARG A 157 -27.20 2.60 -5.24
C ARG A 157 -28.15 1.87 -4.28
N PRO A 158 -29.10 1.07 -4.79
CA PRO A 158 -30.00 0.29 -3.93
C PRO A 158 -29.24 -0.58 -2.94
N ARG A 159 -29.78 -0.77 -1.72
CA ARG A 159 -29.13 -1.58 -0.68
C ARG A 159 -28.84 -3.00 -1.12
N ALA A 160 -29.77 -3.63 -1.86
CA ALA A 160 -29.57 -4.98 -2.40
C ALA A 160 -28.39 -5.06 -3.37
N PHE A 161 -28.20 -4.03 -4.20
CA PHE A 161 -27.03 -3.93 -5.09
C PHE A 161 -25.73 -3.86 -4.29
N LEU A 162 -25.68 -3.02 -3.25
CA LEU A 162 -24.49 -2.89 -2.40
C LEU A 162 -24.19 -4.18 -1.63
N ALA A 163 -25.24 -4.87 -1.14
CA ALA A 163 -25.11 -6.16 -0.45
C ALA A 163 -24.52 -7.24 -1.37
N TRP A 164 -25.08 -7.40 -2.58
CA TRP A 164 -24.56 -8.36 -3.56
C TRP A 164 -23.14 -8.02 -4.01
N MET A 165 -22.86 -6.74 -4.25
CA MET A 165 -21.52 -6.27 -4.60
C MET A 165 -20.51 -6.59 -3.49
N THR A 166 -20.84 -6.30 -2.22
CA THR A 166 -19.99 -6.62 -1.06
C THR A 166 -19.75 -8.12 -0.95
N LEU A 167 -20.80 -8.93 -1.06
CA LEU A 167 -20.70 -10.38 -0.94
C LEU A 167 -19.84 -10.97 -2.06
N ALA A 168 -20.11 -10.61 -3.31
CA ALA A 168 -19.35 -11.09 -4.46
C ALA A 168 -17.87 -10.66 -4.39
N ALA A 169 -17.62 -9.39 -4.02
CA ALA A 169 -16.27 -8.86 -3.90
C ALA A 169 -15.46 -9.57 -2.80
N TYR A 170 -16.05 -9.82 -1.63
CA TYR A 170 -15.37 -10.57 -0.57
C TYR A 170 -15.26 -12.07 -0.87
N ALA A 171 -16.29 -12.69 -1.47
CA ALA A 171 -16.23 -14.09 -1.88
C ALA A 171 -15.08 -14.35 -2.87
N PHE A 172 -14.79 -13.37 -3.75
CA PHE A 172 -13.63 -13.42 -4.62
C PHE A 172 -12.32 -13.09 -3.90
N ALA A 173 -12.27 -11.98 -3.16
CA ALA A 173 -11.02 -11.42 -2.69
C ALA A 173 -10.47 -12.06 -1.40
N VAL A 174 -11.33 -12.48 -0.48
CA VAL A 174 -10.91 -13.07 0.80
C VAL A 174 -10.15 -14.38 0.58
N PRO A 175 -10.61 -15.34 -0.24
CA PRO A 175 -9.85 -16.56 -0.51
C PRO A 175 -8.45 -16.27 -1.08
N LEU A 176 -8.33 -15.31 -2.00
CA LEU A 176 -7.03 -14.92 -2.57
C LEU A 176 -6.10 -14.30 -1.52
N ARG A 177 -6.64 -13.47 -0.61
CA ARG A 177 -5.87 -12.91 0.51
C ARG A 177 -5.46 -13.96 1.53
N VAL A 178 -6.33 -14.93 1.82
CA VAL A 178 -6.02 -16.06 2.72
C VAL A 178 -4.93 -16.94 2.11
N LEU A 179 -5.01 -17.22 0.80
CA LEU A 179 -3.97 -17.95 0.08
C LEU A 179 -2.63 -17.21 0.14
N GLY A 180 -2.62 -15.90 -0.11
CA GLY A 180 -1.38 -15.12 -0.01
C GLY A 180 -0.81 -15.05 1.40
N ALA A 181 -1.66 -14.93 2.43
CA ALA A 181 -1.21 -15.02 3.81
C ALA A 181 -0.61 -16.40 4.12
N TYR A 182 -1.24 -17.48 3.66
CA TYR A 182 -0.74 -18.83 3.80
C TYR A 182 0.62 -18.99 3.11
N GLU A 183 0.75 -18.60 1.84
CA GLU A 183 2.02 -18.64 1.08
C GLU A 183 3.13 -17.85 1.78
N ALA A 184 2.84 -16.65 2.27
CA ALA A 184 3.80 -15.81 2.97
C ALA A 184 4.32 -16.46 4.28
N THR A 185 3.52 -17.30 4.93
CA THR A 185 3.92 -18.01 6.17
C THR A 185 4.67 -19.32 5.95
N ARG A 186 4.80 -19.80 4.70
CA ARG A 186 5.54 -21.05 4.43
C ARG A 186 7.05 -20.88 4.40
N PHE A 187 7.54 -19.65 4.20
CA PHE A 187 8.97 -19.35 4.06
C PHE A 187 9.70 -20.25 3.04
N THR A 188 8.98 -20.68 2.00
CA THR A 188 9.49 -21.51 0.90
C THR A 188 9.75 -20.66 -0.35
N SER A 189 10.65 -21.11 -1.22
CA SER A 189 10.88 -20.49 -2.54
C SER A 189 9.89 -20.96 -3.61
N ASP A 190 8.78 -21.57 -3.19
CA ASP A 190 7.76 -22.15 -4.06
C ASP A 190 7.07 -21.07 -4.90
N PRO A 191 6.57 -21.42 -6.10
CA PRO A 191 5.78 -20.51 -6.90
C PRO A 191 4.64 -19.89 -6.07
N GLN A 192 4.50 -18.57 -6.14
CA GLN A 192 3.57 -17.81 -5.30
C GLN A 192 2.43 -17.29 -6.15
N PHE A 193 1.25 -17.88 -5.98
CA PHE A 193 0.06 -17.48 -6.73
C PHE A 193 -0.46 -16.10 -6.28
N SER A 194 -0.18 -15.74 -5.03
CA SER A 194 -0.53 -14.44 -4.47
C SER A 194 0.10 -13.26 -5.20
N TRP A 195 1.30 -13.41 -5.78
CA TRP A 195 1.95 -12.33 -6.53
C TRP A 195 1.16 -11.96 -7.76
N ALA A 196 0.64 -12.96 -8.48
CA ALA A 196 -0.20 -12.74 -9.65
C ALA A 196 -1.53 -12.08 -9.27
N THR A 197 -2.11 -12.51 -8.15
CA THR A 197 -3.48 -12.16 -7.77
C THR A 197 -3.63 -11.00 -6.79
N ASP A 198 -2.53 -10.45 -6.25
CA ASP A 198 -2.59 -9.43 -5.20
C ASP A 198 -3.42 -8.21 -5.62
N GLU A 199 -3.18 -7.70 -6.82
CA GLU A 199 -3.88 -6.52 -7.37
C GLU A 199 -5.40 -6.75 -7.43
N LEU A 200 -5.80 -7.88 -8.02
CA LEU A 200 -7.21 -8.25 -8.15
C LEU A 200 -7.84 -8.46 -6.78
N ALA A 201 -7.13 -9.13 -5.87
CA ALA A 201 -7.56 -9.31 -4.50
C ALA A 201 -7.67 -7.96 -3.77
N ARG A 202 -6.76 -7.01 -4.01
CA ARG A 202 -6.79 -5.68 -3.39
C ARG A 202 -7.98 -4.85 -3.87
N LEU A 203 -8.22 -4.82 -5.18
CA LEU A 203 -9.36 -4.12 -5.78
C LEU A 203 -10.67 -4.75 -5.31
N GLY A 204 -10.75 -6.08 -5.29
CA GLY A 204 -11.91 -6.81 -4.76
C GLY A 204 -12.16 -6.54 -3.28
N MET A 205 -11.12 -6.62 -2.42
CA MET A 205 -11.23 -6.26 -1.01
C MET A 205 -11.70 -4.82 -0.85
N THR A 206 -11.13 -3.88 -1.59
CA THR A 206 -11.49 -2.45 -1.53
C THR A 206 -12.96 -2.25 -1.89
N LEU A 207 -13.45 -2.87 -2.96
CA LEU A 207 -14.86 -2.80 -3.36
C LEU A 207 -15.79 -3.43 -2.29
N GLY A 208 -15.36 -4.54 -1.68
CA GLY A 208 -16.02 -5.15 -0.54
C GLY A 208 -16.18 -4.18 0.63
N HIS A 209 -15.09 -3.52 1.03
CA HIS A 209 -15.09 -2.51 2.10
C HIS A 209 -15.95 -1.30 1.77
N VAL A 210 -15.93 -0.81 0.54
CA VAL A 210 -16.79 0.29 0.09
C VAL A 210 -18.25 -0.07 0.33
N GLY A 211 -18.70 -1.24 -0.13
CA GLY A 211 -20.09 -1.64 0.08
C GLY A 211 -20.40 -1.93 1.55
N LEU A 212 -19.50 -2.56 2.30
CA LEU A 212 -19.67 -2.85 3.73
C LEU A 212 -19.88 -1.56 4.54
N ILE A 213 -19.05 -0.55 4.32
CA ILE A 213 -19.16 0.75 4.99
C ILE A 213 -20.53 1.37 4.72
N HIS A 214 -21.01 1.34 3.47
CA HIS A 214 -22.32 1.89 3.13
C HIS A 214 -23.49 1.11 3.76
N LEU A 215 -23.40 -0.21 3.83
CA LEU A 215 -24.39 -1.04 4.49
C LEU A 215 -24.45 -0.76 6.00
N LEU A 216 -23.29 -0.61 6.63
CA LEU A 216 -23.15 -0.28 8.06
C LEU A 216 -23.69 1.12 8.36
N LEU A 217 -23.37 2.14 7.54
CA LEU A 217 -23.93 3.49 7.66
C LEU A 217 -25.46 3.49 7.57
N GLY A 218 -26.03 2.49 6.89
CA GLY A 218 -27.45 2.25 6.82
C GLY A 218 -28.10 1.66 8.07
N THR A 219 -27.37 1.49 9.18
CA THR A 219 -27.87 0.96 10.47
C THR A 219 -27.60 1.97 11.60
N ALA A 220 -28.42 1.96 12.66
CA ALA A 220 -28.23 2.88 13.79
C ALA A 220 -26.88 2.67 14.50
N LEU A 221 -26.49 1.41 14.73
CA LEU A 221 -25.22 1.06 15.36
C LEU A 221 -24.03 1.45 14.48
N GLY A 222 -24.06 1.07 13.19
CA GLY A 222 -22.96 1.40 12.27
C GLY A 222 -22.79 2.90 12.07
N ALA A 223 -23.89 3.66 11.94
CA ALA A 223 -23.84 5.12 11.89
C ALA A 223 -23.20 5.72 13.15
N ARG A 224 -23.52 5.18 14.34
CA ARG A 224 -22.91 5.60 15.61
C ARG A 224 -21.41 5.27 15.68
N LEU A 225 -21.02 4.06 15.30
CA LEU A 225 -19.64 3.58 15.31
C LEU A 225 -18.75 4.34 14.30
N LEU A 226 -19.29 4.68 13.13
CA LEU A 226 -18.54 5.34 12.06
C LEU A 226 -18.51 6.87 12.19
N LYS A 227 -19.39 7.48 13.00
CA LYS A 227 -19.46 8.93 13.21
C LYS A 227 -18.13 9.60 13.57
N PRO A 228 -17.26 9.03 14.45
CA PRO A 228 -15.94 9.59 14.74
C PRO A 228 -15.07 9.82 13.51
N PHE A 229 -15.15 8.94 12.51
CA PHE A 229 -14.30 8.99 11.31
C PHE A 229 -14.62 10.18 10.39
N VAL A 230 -15.78 10.84 10.57
CA VAL A 230 -16.06 12.13 9.92
C VAL A 230 -15.02 13.18 10.32
N ALA A 231 -14.57 13.17 11.58
CA ALA A 231 -13.52 14.07 12.04
C ALA A 231 -12.19 13.76 11.34
N ALA A 232 -11.79 12.49 11.32
CA ALA A 232 -10.58 12.04 10.62
C ALA A 232 -10.59 12.44 9.13
N GLY A 233 -11.70 12.24 8.42
CA GLY A 233 -11.82 12.63 7.01
C GLY A 233 -11.73 14.14 6.77
N ARG A 234 -12.15 14.97 7.73
CA ARG A 234 -12.03 16.44 7.67
C ARG A 234 -10.62 16.95 8.00
N THR A 235 -9.79 16.13 8.61
CA THR A 235 -8.44 16.46 9.07
C THR A 235 -7.38 15.50 8.51
N ALA A 236 -7.66 14.88 7.36
CA ALA A 236 -6.89 13.76 6.82
C ALA A 236 -5.40 14.08 6.58
N LEU A 237 -5.10 15.27 6.06
CA LEU A 237 -3.71 15.68 5.80
C LEU A 237 -2.99 16.03 7.11
N THR A 238 -3.69 16.67 8.05
CA THR A 238 -3.14 16.96 9.37
C THR A 238 -2.83 15.67 10.14
N ILE A 239 -3.76 14.71 10.20
CA ILE A 239 -3.52 13.46 10.95
C ILE A 239 -2.41 12.63 10.29
N TYR A 240 -2.32 12.63 8.96
CA TYR A 240 -1.25 11.95 8.23
C TYR A 240 0.14 12.53 8.57
N VAL A 241 0.27 13.86 8.56
CA VAL A 241 1.52 14.54 8.93
C VAL A 241 1.83 14.31 10.41
N LEU A 242 0.83 14.44 11.29
CA LEU A 242 1.02 14.24 12.72
C LEU A 242 1.41 12.80 13.05
N GLN A 243 0.81 11.80 12.41
CA GLN A 243 1.19 10.40 12.54
C GLN A 243 2.64 10.18 12.11
N SER A 244 3.04 10.78 10.98
CA SER A 244 4.43 10.71 10.49
C SER A 244 5.41 11.34 11.50
N ILE A 245 5.07 12.49 12.08
CA ILE A 245 5.87 13.14 13.13
C ILE A 245 5.96 12.25 14.36
N LEU A 246 4.83 11.77 14.88
CA LEU A 246 4.79 10.94 16.08
C LEU A 246 5.62 9.67 15.91
N LEU A 247 5.41 8.92 14.84
CA LEU A 247 6.11 7.65 14.67
C LEU A 247 7.58 7.86 14.32
N LEU A 248 7.89 8.74 13.37
CA LEU A 248 9.23 8.80 12.77
C LEU A 248 10.14 9.83 13.41
N TRP A 249 9.58 10.86 14.04
CA TRP A 249 10.34 11.94 14.64
C TRP A 249 10.25 11.97 16.18
N VAL A 250 9.32 11.21 16.78
CA VAL A 250 9.17 11.15 18.24
C VAL A 250 9.40 9.75 18.79
N LEU A 251 8.69 8.72 18.32
CA LEU A 251 8.71 7.39 18.95
C LEU A 251 9.94 6.55 18.56
N PHE A 252 10.22 6.41 17.28
CA PHE A 252 11.24 5.48 16.79
C PHE A 252 12.65 6.05 16.50
N PRO A 253 12.90 7.36 16.30
CA PRO A 253 14.26 7.83 16.00
C PRO A 253 15.16 7.79 17.24
N PRO A 254 16.50 7.75 17.06
CA PRO A 254 17.45 7.63 18.16
C PRO A 254 17.47 8.84 19.11
N PHE A 255 17.01 10.01 18.65
CA PHE A 255 16.89 11.24 19.46
C PHE A 255 15.52 11.45 20.12
N GLY A 256 14.56 10.56 19.86
CA GLY A 256 13.23 10.59 20.47
C GLY A 256 13.12 9.59 21.63
N PHE A 257 12.07 8.76 21.63
CA PHE A 257 11.94 7.63 22.56
C PHE A 257 12.82 6.42 22.17
N ALA A 258 13.43 6.44 20.98
CA ALA A 258 14.34 5.41 20.48
C ALA A 258 13.76 3.99 20.62
N LEU A 259 12.51 3.78 20.20
CA LEU A 259 11.81 2.48 20.31
C LEU A 259 12.22 1.46 19.24
N TYR A 260 13.12 1.83 18.33
CA TYR A 260 13.64 0.91 17.31
C TYR A 260 14.26 -0.34 17.95
N GLY A 261 13.85 -1.52 17.47
CA GLY A 261 14.36 -2.81 17.97
C GLY A 261 13.91 -3.20 19.39
N LYS A 262 13.06 -2.40 20.05
CA LYS A 262 12.65 -2.63 21.46
C LYS A 262 11.28 -3.29 21.61
N LEU A 263 10.46 -3.29 20.56
CA LEU A 263 9.08 -3.80 20.61
C LEU A 263 8.97 -5.07 19.78
N SER A 264 8.33 -6.09 20.35
CA SER A 264 7.85 -7.25 19.60
C SER A 264 6.54 -6.90 18.87
N TRP A 265 6.00 -7.85 18.09
CA TRP A 265 4.82 -7.64 17.26
C TRP A 265 3.59 -7.12 18.03
N MET A 266 3.23 -7.75 19.15
CA MET A 266 2.03 -7.37 19.90
C MET A 266 2.12 -5.95 20.52
N PRO A 267 3.17 -5.59 21.29
CA PRO A 267 3.35 -4.22 21.76
C PRO A 267 3.37 -3.19 20.62
N MET A 268 3.99 -3.51 19.49
CA MET A 268 4.01 -2.63 18.32
C MET A 268 2.61 -2.40 17.73
N MET A 269 1.77 -3.44 17.64
CA MET A 269 0.37 -3.32 17.24
C MET A 269 -0.45 -2.47 18.22
N LEU A 270 -0.22 -2.64 19.53
CA LEU A 270 -0.87 -1.82 20.56
C LEU A 270 -0.44 -0.36 20.50
N VAL A 271 0.84 -0.07 20.26
CA VAL A 271 1.33 1.30 20.04
C VAL A 271 0.67 1.90 18.80
N SER A 272 0.59 1.16 17.68
CA SER A 272 -0.09 1.63 16.47
C SER A 272 -1.55 1.96 16.74
N ALA A 273 -2.30 1.03 17.35
CA ALA A 273 -3.71 1.24 17.69
C ALA A 273 -3.89 2.42 18.66
N GLY A 274 -3.01 2.56 19.64
CA GLY A 274 -3.01 3.67 20.58
C GLY A 274 -2.79 5.02 19.90
N VAL A 275 -1.84 5.10 18.96
CA VAL A 275 -1.60 6.30 18.14
C VAL A 275 -2.83 6.61 17.28
N ASP A 276 -3.41 5.62 16.59
CA ASP A 276 -4.58 5.81 15.74
C ASP A 276 -5.79 6.32 16.55
N LEU A 277 -6.04 5.75 17.72
CA LEU A 277 -7.12 6.19 18.62
C LEU A 277 -6.87 7.59 19.18
N ALA A 278 -5.63 7.91 19.56
CA ALA A 278 -5.25 9.24 20.03
C ALA A 278 -5.44 10.29 18.94
N LEU A 279 -5.02 10.00 17.70
CA LEU A 279 -5.18 10.88 16.55
C LEU A 279 -6.66 11.07 16.18
N LEU A 280 -7.46 10.01 16.22
CA LEU A 280 -8.91 10.10 16.02
C LEU A 280 -9.57 10.95 17.11
N GLY A 281 -9.18 10.75 18.37
CA GLY A 281 -9.61 11.56 19.51
C GLY A 281 -9.28 13.05 19.33
N LEU A 282 -8.04 13.34 18.96
CA LEU A 282 -7.57 14.70 18.69
C LEU A 282 -8.32 15.32 17.50
N ALA A 283 -8.54 14.59 16.42
CA ALA A 283 -9.34 15.05 15.28
C ALA A 283 -10.76 15.42 15.71
N MET A 284 -11.41 14.59 16.53
CA MET A 284 -12.75 14.87 17.07
C MET A 284 -12.77 16.13 17.94
N LEU A 285 -11.78 16.32 18.81
CA LEU A 285 -11.66 17.53 19.63
C LEU A 285 -11.41 18.77 18.77
N TRP A 286 -10.57 18.63 17.74
CA TRP A 286 -10.20 19.71 16.84
C TRP A 286 -11.40 20.25 16.06
N VAL A 287 -12.14 19.37 15.38
CA VAL A 287 -13.26 19.78 14.52
C VAL A 287 -14.44 20.38 15.29
N ARG A 288 -14.49 20.21 16.63
CA ARG A 288 -15.47 20.89 17.50
C ARG A 288 -15.16 22.37 17.66
N ARG A 289 -13.89 22.77 17.60
CA ARG A 289 -13.44 24.15 17.85
C ARG A 289 -13.04 24.91 16.59
N PHE A 290 -12.46 24.23 15.61
CA PHE A 290 -11.91 24.85 14.41
C PHE A 290 -12.69 24.44 13.14
N GLN A 291 -12.67 25.28 12.10
CA GLN A 291 -13.31 24.96 10.82
C GLN A 291 -12.44 24.03 9.98
N ILE A 292 -11.14 24.28 10.04
CA ILE A 292 -10.11 23.70 9.19
C ILE A 292 -8.94 23.26 10.07
N ALA A 293 -8.30 22.15 9.72
CA ALA A 293 -7.12 21.67 10.43
C ALA A 293 -5.83 22.33 9.91
N PRO A 294 -4.75 22.38 10.71
CA PRO A 294 -3.60 23.25 10.46
C PRO A 294 -2.95 23.03 9.10
N VAL A 295 -2.74 21.76 8.72
CA VAL A 295 -2.05 21.43 7.47
C VAL A 295 -2.98 21.65 6.27
N GLU A 296 -4.27 21.33 6.40
CA GLU A 296 -5.28 21.66 5.39
C GLU A 296 -5.40 23.16 5.18
N TRP A 297 -5.32 23.94 6.26
CA TRP A 297 -5.36 25.40 6.21
C TRP A 297 -4.14 25.96 5.50
N ALA A 298 -2.94 25.48 5.85
CA ALA A 298 -1.71 25.92 5.21
C ALA A 298 -1.75 25.61 3.71
N TRP A 299 -2.13 24.38 3.36
CA TRP A 299 -2.27 23.95 1.97
C TRP A 299 -3.29 24.80 1.19
N ARG A 300 -4.53 24.91 1.69
CA ARG A 300 -5.59 25.63 0.99
C ARG A 300 -5.32 27.13 0.91
N SER A 301 -4.69 27.72 1.94
CA SER A 301 -4.31 29.14 1.91
C SER A 301 -3.20 29.39 0.89
N ALA A 302 -2.22 28.49 0.79
CA ALA A 302 -1.17 28.57 -0.23
C ALA A 302 -1.75 28.46 -1.66
N VAL A 303 -2.64 27.48 -1.90
CA VAL A 303 -3.30 27.33 -3.22
C VAL A 303 -4.18 28.54 -3.56
N ALA A 304 -4.89 29.10 -2.58
CA ALA A 304 -5.75 30.25 -2.80
C ALA A 304 -5.00 31.59 -2.88
N GLY A 305 -3.71 31.63 -2.53
CA GLY A 305 -2.94 32.87 -2.43
C GLY A 305 -3.42 33.82 -1.32
N GLN A 306 -4.23 33.34 -0.37
CA GLN A 306 -4.81 34.17 0.69
C GLN A 306 -4.96 33.40 2.00
N ARG A 307 -4.91 34.12 3.12
CA ARG A 307 -5.08 33.54 4.46
C ARG A 307 -6.55 33.18 4.71
N LEU A 308 -6.87 31.90 4.73
CA LEU A 308 -8.24 31.44 5.01
C LEU A 308 -8.61 31.59 6.51
N PRO A 309 -9.90 31.74 6.85
CA PRO A 309 -10.35 31.79 8.25
C PRO A 309 -10.10 30.43 8.95
N PHE A 310 -9.53 30.49 10.15
CA PHE A 310 -9.11 29.30 10.91
C PHE A 310 -10.17 28.81 11.90
N ARG A 311 -10.88 29.76 12.53
CA ARG A 311 -11.89 29.50 13.57
C ARG A 311 -13.29 29.52 12.97
N ARG A 312 -14.22 28.79 13.60
CA ARG A 312 -15.64 28.95 13.28
C ARG A 312 -16.04 30.38 13.61
N ALA A 313 -16.63 31.08 12.63
CA ALA A 313 -17.40 32.28 12.94
C ALA A 313 -18.44 31.86 13.98
N VAL A 314 -18.35 32.44 15.17
CA VAL A 314 -19.41 32.29 16.16
C VAL A 314 -20.59 33.05 15.58
N LEU A 315 -21.61 32.33 15.13
CA LEU A 315 -22.93 32.94 15.02
C LEU A 315 -23.30 33.34 16.45
N MET A 316 -23.14 34.62 16.76
CA MET A 316 -23.80 35.21 17.92
C MET A 316 -25.30 35.12 17.60
N LEU A 317 -25.96 34.12 18.18
CA LEU A 317 -27.41 34.07 18.30
C LEU A 317 -27.80 34.72 19.61
#